data_AF-Q0GGT7-F1
#
_entry.id   AF-Q0GGT7-F1
#
_cell.length_a   1.000
_cell.length_b   1.000
_cell.length_c   1.000
_cell.angle_alpha   90.00
_cell.angle_beta   90.00
_cell.angle_gamma   90.00
#
_symmetry.space_group_name_H-M   'P 1'
#
loop_
_entity.id
_entity.type
_entity.pdbx_description
1 polymer ?
#
loop_
_entity_poly.entity_id
_entity_poly.type
_entity_poly.pdbx_seq_one_letter_code
_entity_poly.pdbx_strand_id
1 'polypeptide(L)'
;VSRGKLLPRERVAQLLDPGSPFLELGLTAAHGTYGGAAPAAGIITGIGRVSGRECMIVCNDATVKGGTYYPMTVKKHLRAQEIAGENR
;
A
#
# COMPACT_ATOMS: atom_id res chain seq x y z
N VAL A 1 -11.25 -10.34 9.46
CA VAL A 1 -12.61 -9.87 9.07
C VAL A 1 -13.60 -9.86 10.24
N SER A 2 -13.39 -10.62 11.33
CA SER A 2 -14.28 -10.71 12.50
C SER A 2 -14.69 -9.40 13.21
N ARG A 3 -14.05 -8.27 12.87
CA ARG A 3 -14.36 -6.92 13.41
C ARG A 3 -15.12 -6.02 12.43
N GLY A 4 -15.64 -6.57 11.33
CA GLY A 4 -16.40 -5.81 10.31
C GLY A 4 -15.56 -4.84 9.48
N LYS A 5 -14.22 -4.90 9.57
CA LYS A 5 -13.33 -4.03 8.80
C LYS A 5 -13.09 -4.62 7.41
N LEU A 6 -13.15 -3.76 6.39
CA LEU A 6 -12.68 -4.06 5.04
C LEU A 6 -11.22 -4.50 5.05
N LEU A 7 -10.86 -5.42 4.15
CA LEU A 7 -9.47 -5.77 3.88
C LEU A 7 -8.73 -4.57 3.27
N PRO A 8 -7.41 -4.43 3.50
CA PRO A 8 -6.63 -3.31 2.98
C PRO A 8 -6.75 -3.10 1.47
N ARG A 9 -6.72 -4.19 0.67
CA ARG A 9 -6.91 -4.10 -0.79
C ARG A 9 -8.33 -3.65 -1.18
N GLU A 10 -9.35 -4.07 -0.44
CA GLU A 10 -10.73 -3.61 -0.66
C GLU A 10 -10.87 -2.11 -0.37
N ARG A 11 -10.18 -1.61 0.68
CA ARG A 11 -10.16 -0.17 0.99
C ARG A 11 -9.55 0.65 -0.14
N VAL A 12 -8.43 0.18 -0.71
CA VAL A 12 -7.81 0.82 -1.88
C VAL A 12 -8.77 0.80 -3.07
N ALA A 13 -9.37 -0.35 -3.37
CA ALA A 13 -10.31 -0.48 -4.49
C ALA A 13 -11.57 0.41 -4.33
N GLN A 14 -12.10 0.57 -3.11
CA GLN A 14 -13.26 1.43 -2.85
C GLN A 14 -12.91 2.94 -2.82
N LEU A 15 -11.64 3.28 -2.58
CA LEU A 15 -11.18 4.68 -2.60
C LEU A 15 -11.00 5.20 -4.04
N LEU A 16 -10.63 4.32 -4.96
CA LEU A 16 -10.35 4.68 -6.35
C LEU A 16 -11.63 5.05 -7.11
N ASP A 17 -11.50 5.98 -8.05
CA ASP A 17 -12.56 6.28 -9.00
C ASP A 17 -12.91 5.01 -9.81
N PRO A 18 -14.20 4.76 -10.11
CA PRO A 18 -14.62 3.60 -10.89
C PRO A 18 -13.87 3.48 -12.23
N GLY A 19 -13.29 2.30 -12.47
CA GLY A 19 -12.53 2.01 -13.68
C GLY A 19 -11.18 2.72 -13.79
N SER A 20 -10.75 3.47 -12.78
CA SER A 20 -9.41 4.07 -12.79
C SER A 20 -8.33 3.00 -12.63
N PRO A 21 -7.19 3.14 -13.33
CA PRO A 21 -6.05 2.25 -13.14
C PRO A 21 -5.41 2.49 -11.76
N PHE A 22 -4.76 1.46 -11.24
CA PHE A 22 -3.93 1.55 -10.05
C PHE A 22 -2.53 1.04 -10.35
N LEU A 23 -1.55 1.94 -10.32
CA LEU A 23 -0.14 1.62 -10.48
C LEU A 23 0.46 1.25 -9.11
N GLU A 24 0.46 -0.04 -8.79
CA GLU A 24 1.01 -0.53 -7.51
C GLU A 24 2.54 -0.50 -7.50
N LEU A 25 3.11 -0.03 -6.38
CA LEU A 25 4.54 0.12 -6.16
C LEU A 25 5.03 -0.90 -5.14
N GLY A 26 6.18 -1.52 -5.42
CA GLY A 26 6.85 -2.42 -4.48
C GLY A 26 6.02 -3.66 -4.10
N LEU A 27 5.26 -4.23 -5.05
CA LEU A 27 4.41 -5.41 -4.82
C LEU A 27 5.20 -6.60 -4.21
N THR A 28 6.45 -6.77 -4.63
CA THR A 28 7.37 -7.84 -4.15
C THR A 28 8.31 -7.38 -3.03
N ALA A 29 8.05 -6.22 -2.40
CA ALA A 29 8.90 -5.74 -1.31
C ALA A 29 8.96 -6.76 -0.15
N ALA A 30 10.15 -6.91 0.44
CA ALA A 30 10.46 -7.89 1.48
C ALA A 30 10.28 -9.37 1.08
N HIS A 31 10.19 -9.68 -0.22
CA HIS A 31 10.25 -11.06 -0.70
C HIS A 31 11.62 -11.68 -0.39
N GLY A 32 11.63 -12.94 0.08
CA GLY A 32 12.85 -13.63 0.51
C GLY A 32 13.47 -13.12 1.82
N THR A 33 12.85 -12.15 2.51
CA THR A 33 13.34 -11.62 3.78
C THR A 33 12.39 -11.96 4.93
N TYR A 34 12.86 -11.79 6.18
CA TYR A 34 12.05 -11.97 7.40
C TYR A 34 11.30 -13.31 7.51
N GLY A 35 11.81 -14.38 6.90
CA GLY A 35 11.14 -15.68 6.87
C GLY A 35 9.74 -15.65 6.24
N GLY A 36 9.48 -14.71 5.31
CA GLY A 36 8.17 -14.56 4.68
C GLY A 36 7.10 -13.90 5.57
N ALA A 37 7.47 -13.38 6.74
CA ALA A 37 6.54 -12.79 7.70
C ALA A 37 5.91 -11.45 7.26
N ALA A 38 6.47 -10.80 6.23
CA ALA A 38 6.08 -9.46 5.78
C ALA A 38 5.89 -9.38 4.26
N PRO A 39 4.94 -10.13 3.65
CA PRO A 39 4.67 -10.04 2.22
C PRO A 39 4.32 -8.60 1.82
N ALA A 40 4.83 -8.16 0.66
CA ALA A 40 4.74 -6.78 0.16
C ALA A 40 5.21 -5.71 1.18
N ALA A 41 6.05 -6.10 2.15
CA ALA A 41 6.46 -5.33 3.32
C ALA A 41 5.30 -4.85 4.22
N GLY A 42 4.14 -5.53 4.21
CA GLY A 42 3.00 -5.21 5.08
C GLY A 42 2.33 -3.85 4.79
N ILE A 43 2.53 -3.31 3.58
CA ILE A 43 1.98 -2.02 3.16
C ILE A 43 1.71 -2.04 1.66
N ILE A 44 0.52 -1.57 1.27
CA ILE A 44 0.15 -1.35 -0.12
C ILE A 44 0.45 0.11 -0.43
N THR A 45 1.18 0.35 -1.51
CA THR A 45 1.50 1.70 -1.99
C THR A 45 1.26 1.74 -3.48
N GLY A 46 0.73 2.85 -4.01
CA GLY A 46 0.54 3.00 -5.45
C GLY A 46 -0.13 4.31 -5.81
N ILE A 47 -0.21 4.58 -7.10
CA ILE A 47 -0.85 5.78 -7.65
C ILE A 47 -2.15 5.37 -8.32
N GLY A 48 -3.22 6.08 -8.02
CA GLY A 48 -4.50 5.93 -8.70
C GLY A 48 -5.33 7.20 -8.60
N ARG A 49 -6.48 7.22 -9.27
CA ARG A 49 -7.32 8.41 -9.33
C ARG A 49 -8.35 8.43 -8.21
N VAL A 50 -8.44 9.55 -7.50
CA VAL A 50 -9.44 9.80 -6.44
C VAL A 50 -10.06 11.16 -6.70
N SER A 51 -11.37 11.20 -6.93
CA SER A 51 -12.11 12.41 -7.28
C SER A 51 -11.48 13.16 -8.46
N GLY A 52 -11.07 12.43 -9.50
CA GLY A 52 -10.45 12.99 -10.70
C GLY A 52 -8.98 13.39 -10.55
N ARG A 53 -8.36 13.20 -9.38
CA ARG A 53 -6.95 13.57 -9.12
C ARG A 53 -6.07 12.34 -8.97
N GLU A 54 -4.89 12.36 -9.57
CA GLU A 54 -3.87 11.35 -9.29
C GLU A 54 -3.38 11.52 -7.85
N CYS A 55 -3.44 10.45 -7.07
CA CYS A 55 -3.09 10.46 -5.66
C CYS A 55 -2.15 9.29 -5.35
N MET A 56 -1.10 9.58 -4.59
CA MET A 56 -0.32 8.55 -3.92
C MET A 56 -1.15 7.98 -2.77
N ILE A 57 -1.40 6.67 -2.80
CA ILE A 57 -2.13 5.94 -1.78
C ILE A 57 -1.14 5.09 -0.98
N VAL A 58 -1.19 5.20 0.34
CA VAL A 58 -0.40 4.39 1.28
C VAL A 58 -1.36 3.73 2.29
N CYS A 59 -1.46 2.41 2.25
CA CYS A 59 -2.40 1.63 3.07
C CYS A 59 -1.68 0.50 3.81
N ASN A 60 -1.59 0.58 5.14
CA ASN A 60 -0.99 -0.49 5.95
C ASN A 60 -1.85 -1.75 5.95
N ASP A 61 -1.20 -2.90 5.80
CA ASP A 61 -1.88 -4.19 5.79
C ASP A 61 -1.97 -4.78 7.21
N ALA A 62 -3.14 -4.58 7.85
CA ALA A 62 -3.39 -5.10 9.19
C ALA A 62 -3.42 -6.63 9.30
N THR A 63 -3.49 -7.36 8.18
CA THR A 63 -3.40 -8.83 8.17
C THR A 63 -1.97 -9.32 8.27
N VAL A 64 -0.99 -8.47 7.91
CA VAL A 64 0.44 -8.76 7.98
C VAL A 64 0.99 -8.27 9.31
N LYS A 65 1.10 -9.16 10.30
CA LYS A 65 1.62 -8.86 11.65
C LYS A 65 0.94 -7.64 12.30
N GLY A 66 -0.35 -7.44 12.05
CA GLY A 66 -1.10 -6.31 12.61
C GLY A 66 -0.78 -4.96 11.96
N GLY A 67 -0.04 -4.92 10.85
CA GLY A 67 0.39 -3.69 10.18
C GLY A 67 1.62 -3.04 10.83
N THR A 68 2.36 -3.78 11.65
CA THR A 68 3.62 -3.30 12.25
C THR A 68 4.67 -3.03 11.18
N TYR A 69 5.53 -2.04 11.44
CA TYR A 69 6.58 -1.67 10.51
C TYR A 69 7.82 -2.57 10.66
N TYR A 70 8.15 -3.27 9.59
CA TYR A 70 9.48 -3.82 9.37
C TYR A 70 10.38 -2.75 8.73
N PRO A 71 11.72 -2.92 8.71
CA PRO A 71 12.60 -1.98 8.03
C PRO A 71 12.22 -1.73 6.55
N MET A 72 11.82 -2.78 5.83
CA MET A 72 11.32 -2.64 4.46
C MET A 72 9.99 -1.89 4.35
N THR A 73 9.13 -1.94 5.39
CA THR A 73 7.89 -1.16 5.43
C THR A 73 8.20 0.33 5.47
N VAL A 74 9.14 0.75 6.32
CA VAL A 74 9.61 2.15 6.40
C VAL A 74 10.16 2.59 5.05
N LYS A 75 11.07 1.81 4.47
CA LYS A 75 11.69 2.13 3.17
C LYS A 75 10.64 2.27 2.06
N LYS A 76 9.66 1.36 2.00
CA LYS A 76 8.58 1.39 1.02
C LYS A 76 7.66 2.60 1.21
N HIS A 77 7.35 2.97 2.45
CA HIS A 77 6.57 4.17 2.76
C HIS A 77 7.31 5.45 2.32
N LEU A 78 8.57 5.59 2.69
CA LEU A 78 9.39 6.75 2.31
C LEU A 78 9.52 6.87 0.78
N ARG A 79 9.72 5.74 0.08
CA ARG A 79 9.77 5.75 -1.39
C ARG A 79 8.44 6.23 -2.01
N ALA A 80 7.30 5.87 -1.42
CA ALA A 80 6.00 6.37 -1.89
C ALA A 80 5.88 7.89 -1.70
N GLN A 81 6.35 8.41 -0.56
CA GLN A 81 6.38 9.86 -0.31
C GLN A 81 7.34 10.61 -1.24
N GLU A 82 8.51 10.03 -1.54
CA GLU A 82 9.48 10.58 -2.48
C GLU A 82 8.86 10.74 -3.88
N ILE A 83 8.23 9.67 -4.41
CA ILE A 83 7.53 9.73 -5.70
C ILE A 83 6.43 10.80 -5.69
N ALA A 84 5.65 10.90 -4.61
CA ALA A 84 4.63 11.92 -4.47
C ALA A 84 5.21 13.35 -4.44
N GLY A 85 6.36 13.54 -3.79
CA GLY A 85 7.05 14.83 -3.72
C GLY A 85 7.63 15.27 -5.07
N GLU A 86 8.06 14.32 -5.89
CA GLU A 86 8.63 14.55 -7.23
C GLU A 86 7.56 14.84 -8.30
N ASN A 87 6.30 14.42 -8.11
CA ASN A 87 5.25 14.45 -9.15
C ASN A 87 3.96 15.14 -8.65
N ARG A 88 3.95 16.49 -8.69
CA ARG A 88 2.84 17.32 -8.17
C ARG A 88 1.59 17.34 -9.05
#